data_AF-A0AA39UT53-F1
#
_entry.id   AF-A0AA39UT53-F1
#
_cell.length_a   1.000
_cell.length_b   1.000
_cell.length_c   1.000
_cell.angle_alpha   90.00
_cell.angle_beta   90.00
_cell.angle_gamma   90.00
#
_symmetry.space_group_name_H-M   'P 1'
#
loop_
_entity.id
_entity.type
_entity.pdbx_description
1 polymer ?
#
loop_
_entity_poly.entity_id
_entity_poly.type
_entity_poly.pdbx_seq_one_letter_code
_entity_poly.pdbx_strand_id
1 'polypeptide(L)'
;ISHLQAELSALDVLFNEVADRRSRVREELIYHQAALTPVQTLPVDLLARIFSYVPVNTLDPLSSPWIFSHVCAAWRSISLSVPGLW
;
A
#
# COMPACT_ATOMS: atom_id res chain seq x y z
N ILE A 1 2.11 -21.52 -43.53
CA ILE A 1 1.47 -20.39 -42.82
C ILE A 1 0.76 -20.87 -41.55
N SER A 2 -0.08 -21.92 -41.61
CA SER A 2 -0.78 -22.50 -40.43
C SER A 2 0.14 -23.04 -39.32
N HIS A 3 1.24 -23.71 -39.67
CA HIS A 3 2.19 -24.25 -38.68
C HIS A 3 2.85 -23.17 -37.83
N LEU A 4 3.26 -22.06 -38.44
CA LEU A 4 3.87 -20.92 -37.73
C LEU A 4 2.87 -20.21 -36.82
N GLN A 5 1.60 -20.12 -37.21
CA GLN A 5 0.55 -19.60 -36.33
C GLN A 5 0.30 -20.50 -35.12
N ALA A 6 0.39 -21.82 -35.30
CA ALA A 6 0.29 -22.78 -34.20
C ALA A 6 1.46 -22.62 -33.22
N GLU A 7 2.69 -22.47 -33.72
CA GLU A 7 3.87 -22.23 -32.87
C GLU A 7 3.80 -20.90 -32.11
N LEU A 8 3.37 -19.82 -32.78
CA LEU A 8 3.16 -18.53 -32.13
C LEU A 8 2.09 -18.62 -31.03
N SER A 9 0.98 -19.31 -31.30
CA SER A 9 -0.09 -19.49 -30.30
C SER A 9 0.39 -20.30 -29.09
N ALA A 10 1.24 -21.30 -29.30
CA ALA A 10 1.81 -22.10 -28.22
C ALA A 10 2.77 -21.26 -27.36
N LEU A 11 3.57 -20.40 -28.01
CA LEU A 11 4.47 -19.49 -27.32
C LEU A 11 3.70 -18.44 -26.50
N ASP A 12 2.60 -17.89 -27.03
CA ASP A 12 1.75 -16.94 -26.30
C ASP A 12 1.14 -17.58 -25.05
N VAL A 13 0.70 -18.84 -25.14
CA VAL A 13 0.18 -19.57 -23.97
C VAL A 13 1.25 -19.70 -22.89
N LEU A 14 2.46 -20.14 -23.26
CA LEU A 14 3.57 -20.26 -22.32
C LEU A 14 3.98 -18.91 -21.72
N PHE A 15 3.99 -17.85 -22.53
CA PHE A 15 4.29 -16.51 -22.06
C PHE A 15 3.26 -16.04 -21.02
N ASN A 16 1.98 -16.22 -21.31
CA ASN A 16 0.89 -15.86 -20.40
C ASN A 16 0.95 -16.66 -19.09
N GLU A 17 1.27 -17.95 -19.15
CA GLU A 17 1.42 -18.79 -17.95
C GLU A 17 2.57 -18.30 -17.07
N VAL A 18 3.72 -17.99 -17.65
CA VAL A 18 4.87 -17.44 -16.91
C VAL A 18 4.55 -16.05 -16.34
N ALA A 19 3.84 -15.22 -17.09
CA ALA A 19 3.41 -13.90 -16.64
C ALA A 19 2.43 -13.98 -15.45
N ASP A 20 1.44 -14.88 -15.51
CA ASP A 20 0.48 -15.12 -14.42
C ASP A 20 1.16 -15.70 -13.18
N ARG A 21 2.10 -16.63 -13.37
CA ARG A 21 2.89 -17.13 -12.24
C ARG A 21 3.70 -16.02 -11.58
N ARG A 22 4.26 -15.10 -12.37
CA ARG A 22 5.02 -13.96 -11.85
C ARG A 22 4.12 -12.96 -11.12
N SER A 23 2.91 -12.67 -11.61
CA SER A 23 1.99 -11.76 -10.93
C SER A 23 1.59 -12.29 -9.56
N ARG A 24 1.21 -13.57 -9.47
CA ARG A 24 0.83 -14.22 -8.21
C ARG A 24 1.94 -14.18 -7.16
N VAL A 25 3.17 -14.54 -7.55
CA VAL A 25 4.33 -14.48 -6.65
C VAL A 25 4.60 -13.05 -6.18
N ARG A 26 4.38 -12.07 -7.06
CA ARG A 26 4.58 -10.66 -6.72
C ARG A 26 3.50 -10.15 -5.77
N GLU A 27 2.25 -10.55 -5.94
CA GLU A 27 1.15 -10.21 -5.03
C GLU A 27 1.39 -10.79 -3.63
N GLU A 28 1.78 -12.07 -3.54
CA GLU A 28 2.23 -12.71 -2.30
C GLU A 28 3.37 -11.92 -1.65
N LEU A 29 4.41 -11.56 -2.42
CA LEU A 29 5.54 -10.78 -1.90
C LEU A 29 5.10 -9.42 -1.36
N ILE A 30 4.22 -8.70 -2.06
CA ILE A 30 3.70 -7.40 -1.63
C ILE A 30 2.89 -7.55 -0.34
N TYR A 31 2.07 -8.59 -0.24
CA TYR A 31 1.30 -8.87 0.97
C TYR A 31 2.21 -9.11 2.19
N HIS A 32 3.22 -9.97 2.04
CA HIS A 32 4.19 -10.25 3.11
C HIS A 32 5.10 -9.03 3.40
N GLN A 33 5.49 -8.26 2.39
CA GLN A 33 6.29 -7.05 2.57
C GLN A 33 5.48 -5.96 3.28
N ALA A 34 4.19 -5.81 3.00
CA ALA A 34 3.33 -4.85 3.68
C ALA A 34 3.35 -5.08 5.20
N ALA A 35 3.27 -6.33 5.64
CA ALA A 35 3.37 -6.72 7.06
C ALA A 35 4.74 -6.40 7.69
N LEU A 36 5.81 -6.34 6.89
CA LEU A 36 7.17 -6.01 7.32
C LEU A 36 7.53 -4.54 7.14
N THR A 37 6.61 -3.70 6.66
CA THR A 37 6.91 -2.28 6.46
C THR A 37 7.13 -1.58 7.81
N PRO A 38 8.14 -0.70 7.94
CA PRO A 38 8.47 -0.02 9.19
C PRO A 38 7.29 0.72 9.85
N VAL A 39 6.33 1.16 9.03
CA VAL A 39 5.15 1.88 9.48
C VAL A 39 4.16 0.99 10.26
N GLN A 40 4.18 -0.32 10.02
CA GLN A 40 3.34 -1.29 10.74
C GLN A 40 4.03 -1.85 12.00
N THR A 41 5.34 -1.66 12.13
CA THR A 41 6.12 -2.09 13.31
C THR A 41 6.35 -0.95 14.31
N LEU A 42 6.11 0.29 13.90
CA LEU A 42 6.18 1.48 14.76
C LEU A 42 5.09 1.42 15.84
N PRO A 43 5.44 1.57 17.13
CA PRO A 43 4.47 1.77 18.19
C PRO A 43 3.56 2.97 17.91
N VAL A 44 2.30 2.84 18.31
CA VAL A 44 1.27 3.87 18.13
C VAL A 44 1.71 5.24 18.68
N ASP A 45 2.38 5.25 19.84
CA ASP A 45 2.82 6.50 20.49
C ASP A 45 3.88 7.25 19.67
N LEU A 46 4.79 6.52 19.02
CA LEU A 46 5.80 7.13 18.15
C LEU A 46 5.16 7.67 16.88
N LEU A 47 4.20 6.94 16.32
CA LEU A 47 3.47 7.38 15.15
C LEU A 47 2.65 8.65 15.43
N ALA A 48 1.97 8.71 16.59
CA ALA A 48 1.25 9.89 17.06
C ALA A 48 2.19 11.09 17.29
N ARG A 49 3.37 10.86 17.87
CA ARG A 49 4.39 11.91 18.01
C ARG A 49 4.87 12.41 16.64
N ILE A 50 5.06 11.53 15.66
CA ILE A 50 5.42 11.94 14.30
C ILE A 50 4.32 12.82 13.68
N PHE A 51 3.06 12.42 13.84
CA PHE A 51 1.90 13.20 13.34
C PHE A 51 1.85 14.60 13.96
N SER A 52 2.22 14.75 15.24
CA SER A 52 2.23 16.06 15.92
C SER A 52 3.23 17.07 15.35
N TYR A 53 4.23 16.62 14.57
CA TYR A 53 5.17 17.53 13.89
C TYR A 53 4.62 18.08 12.57
N VAL A 54 3.51 17.53 12.06
CA VAL A 54 2.89 18.02 10.84
C VAL A 54 2.04 19.25 11.17
N PRO A 55 2.30 20.41 10.54
CA PRO A 55 1.56 21.63 10.83
C PRO A 55 0.08 21.46 10.45
N VAL A 56 -0.79 21.92 11.36
CA VAL A 56 -2.24 21.94 11.18
C VAL A 56 -2.61 23.17 10.36
N ASN A 57 -3.37 22.96 9.28
CA ASN A 57 -3.95 24.04 8.50
C ASN A 57 -5.47 23.86 8.43
N THR A 58 -6.19 24.45 9.37
CA THR A 58 -7.64 24.27 9.53
C THR A 58 -8.48 24.69 8.32
N LEU A 59 -7.89 25.44 7.38
CA LEU A 59 -8.53 25.85 6.13
C LEU A 59 -8.36 24.83 4.99
N ASP A 60 -7.49 23.83 5.18
CA ASP A 60 -7.21 22.78 4.20
C ASP A 60 -7.71 21.41 4.72
N PRO A 61 -8.76 20.83 4.10
CA PRO A 61 -9.26 19.50 4.42
C PRO A 61 -8.23 18.38 4.23
N LEU A 62 -7.15 18.63 3.48
CA LEU A 62 -6.03 17.71 3.25
C LEU A 62 -4.84 17.98 4.19
N SER A 63 -5.05 18.74 5.26
CA SER A 63 -4.02 18.98 6.28
C SER A 63 -4.13 18.03 7.47
N SER A 64 -3.16 18.10 8.38
CA SER A 64 -3.22 17.43 9.68
C SER A 64 -4.43 17.91 10.48
N PRO A 65 -5.16 17.02 11.18
CA PRO A 65 -4.91 15.59 11.31
C PRO A 65 -5.69 14.70 10.30
N TRP A 66 -6.53 15.30 9.45
CA TRP A 66 -7.40 14.57 8.51
C TRP A 66 -6.63 13.77 7.48
N ILE A 67 -5.53 14.30 6.97
CA ILE A 67 -4.72 13.66 5.93
C ILE A 67 -4.26 12.25 6.30
N PHE A 68 -3.98 12.00 7.58
CA PHE A 68 -3.55 10.67 8.05
C PHE A 68 -4.66 9.63 7.92
N SER A 69 -5.92 10.05 8.03
CA SER A 69 -7.09 9.16 7.91
C SER A 69 -7.31 8.64 6.50
N HIS A 70 -6.63 9.20 5.49
CA HIS A 70 -6.69 8.75 4.09
C HIS A 70 -5.64 7.70 3.74
N VAL A 71 -4.64 7.47 4.60
CA VAL A 71 -3.54 6.54 4.32
C VAL A 71 -3.95 5.08 4.56
N CYS A 72 -4.40 4.74 5.77
CA CYS A 72 -4.88 3.40 6.11
C CYS A 72 -5.79 3.40 7.35
N ALA A 73 -6.42 2.25 7.65
CA ALA A 73 -7.31 2.11 8.79
C ALA A 73 -6.61 2.33 10.14
N ALA A 74 -5.35 1.87 10.29
CA ALA A 74 -4.58 2.06 11.52
C ALA A 74 -4.28 3.54 11.77
N TRP A 75 -3.82 4.27 10.76
CA TRP A 75 -3.53 5.71 10.85
C TRP A 75 -4.78 6.53 11.15
N ARG A 76 -5.92 6.17 10.55
CA ARG A 76 -7.22 6.75 10.87
C ARG A 76 -7.58 6.55 12.34
N SER A 77 -7.40 5.34 12.88
CA SER A 77 -7.67 5.06 14.28
C SER A 77 -6.85 5.96 15.20
N ILE A 78 -5.56 6.15 14.90
CA ILE A 78 -4.65 6.99 15.68
C ILE A 78 -5.07 8.46 15.59
N SER A 79 -5.30 8.99 14.39
CA SER A 79 -5.74 10.37 14.14
C SER A 79 -7.01 10.73 14.94
N LEU A 80 -7.97 9.80 15.02
CA LEU A 80 -9.22 10.01 15.76
C LEU A 80 -9.09 9.80 17.27
N SER A 81 -8.10 9.05 17.74
CA SER A 81 -7.97 8.63 19.15
C SER A 81 -6.97 9.47 19.95
N VAL A 82 -6.19 10.34 19.31
CA VAL A 82 -5.19 11.19 19.97
C VAL A 82 -5.67 12.65 19.98
N PRO A 83 -6.22 13.16 21.11
CA PRO A 83 -6.76 14.51 21.18
C PRO A 83 -5.73 15.62 20.86
N GLY A 84 -4.45 15.41 21.16
CA GLY A 84 -3.39 16.40 20.91
C GLY A 84 -3.03 16.63 19.44
N LEU A 85 -3.69 15.92 18.51
CA LEU A 85 -3.55 16.15 17.06
C LEU A 85 -4.58 17.15 16.50
N TRP A 86 -5.59 17.51 17.30
CA TRP A 86 -6.68 18.43 16.96
C TRP A 86 -6.51 19.76 17.69
#